data_AF-A0A337S1Y3-F1
#
_entry.id   AF-A0A337S1Y3-F1
#
_cell.length_a   1.000
_cell.length_b   1.000
_cell.length_c   1.000
_cell.angle_alpha   90.00
_cell.angle_beta   90.00
_cell.angle_gamma   90.00
#
_symmetry.space_group_name_H-M   'P 1'
#
loop_
_entity.id
_entity.type
_entity.pdbx_description
1 polymer ?
#
loop_
_entity_poly.entity_id
_entity_poly.type
_entity_poly.pdbx_seq_one_letter_code
_entity_poly.pdbx_strand_id
1 'polypeptide(L)'
;MAAATRGCRPWGSLLGLLGLVSAAAAAWDLTSLHCHFGAFCECDFQPDFQGLECDLAQHLAGQHLAKALVVKALKAFVRDPAPTKPLVLSLHGWTGTGKSYVSSLVARYLFRGGLRSPHVHHFSPVIHFPHPGHVERYKKDLKSWVQGNLTACSRSLFLFDEMDKLAPGLMEVLRPFLGSSWVVFGTNYRKAIFIFIRWLLALRHPGRASPRRPGAFPPTAAAPCAALRAQRAGPAGPGAKGR
;
A
#
# COMPACT_ATOMS: atom_id res chain seq x y z
N MET A 1 6.81 -34.87 -85.52
CA MET A 1 7.33 -35.95 -84.67
C MET A 1 6.86 -35.71 -83.24
N ALA A 2 6.29 -36.76 -82.62
CA ALA A 2 5.80 -36.98 -81.24
C ALA A 2 5.73 -35.79 -80.25
N ALA A 3 4.59 -35.39 -79.67
CA ALA A 3 3.72 -36.10 -78.70
C ALA A 3 4.39 -36.40 -77.34
N ALA A 4 3.92 -35.76 -76.26
CA ALA A 4 3.40 -36.40 -75.04
C ALA A 4 3.28 -35.40 -73.86
N THR A 5 2.28 -35.68 -73.04
CA THR A 5 1.62 -34.85 -72.04
C THR A 5 2.00 -35.20 -70.59
N ARG A 6 1.87 -34.20 -69.71
CA ARG A 6 1.40 -34.22 -68.28
C ARG A 6 1.98 -35.25 -67.28
N GLY A 7 2.37 -34.75 -66.10
CA GLY A 7 2.20 -35.53 -64.85
C GLY A 7 3.00 -35.10 -63.62
N CYS A 8 2.28 -34.58 -62.62
CA CYS A 8 2.45 -34.75 -61.17
C CYS A 8 3.60 -34.09 -60.38
N ARG A 9 3.18 -33.26 -59.40
CA ARG A 9 3.88 -32.95 -58.13
C ARG A 9 4.22 -34.23 -57.36
N PRO A 10 5.23 -34.13 -56.47
CA PRO A 10 4.97 -34.48 -55.09
C PRO A 10 5.35 -33.35 -54.13
N TRP A 11 4.50 -33.22 -53.13
CA TRP A 11 4.60 -32.39 -51.95
C TRP A 11 5.55 -33.11 -50.97
N GLY A 12 6.62 -32.46 -50.50
CA GLY A 12 7.49 -33.12 -49.52
C GLY A 12 8.80 -32.38 -49.22
N SER A 13 8.79 -31.66 -48.09
CA SER A 13 9.89 -31.58 -47.14
C SER A 13 11.27 -31.15 -47.62
N LEU A 14 11.54 -29.83 -47.63
CA LEU A 14 12.83 -29.31 -47.16
C LEU A 14 12.70 -27.81 -46.85
N LEU A 15 12.51 -27.48 -45.57
CA LEU A 15 12.75 -26.21 -44.87
C LEU A 15 11.86 -26.14 -43.60
N GLY A 16 11.78 -27.24 -42.86
CA GLY A 16 11.69 -27.16 -41.42
C GLY A 16 13.07 -26.75 -40.89
N LEU A 17 13.09 -25.89 -39.86
CA LEU A 17 14.28 -25.31 -39.19
C LEU A 17 14.69 -23.89 -39.61
N LEU A 18 13.72 -22.99 -39.84
CA LEU A 18 13.92 -21.59 -39.40
C LEU A 18 13.24 -21.38 -38.06
N GLY A 19 14.03 -21.60 -37.02
CA GLY A 19 14.09 -20.75 -35.83
C GLY A 19 12.78 -20.50 -35.10
N LEU A 20 12.34 -21.49 -34.32
CA LEU A 20 11.70 -21.23 -33.03
C LEU A 20 12.71 -20.51 -32.12
N VAL A 21 12.96 -19.22 -32.37
CA VAL A 21 13.68 -18.34 -31.46
C VAL A 21 12.66 -17.80 -30.47
N SER A 22 12.49 -18.56 -29.39
CA SER A 22 12.08 -18.14 -28.06
C SER A 22 11.23 -16.86 -27.95
N ALA A 23 9.91 -17.02 -27.99
CA ALA A 23 8.96 -16.07 -27.42
C ALA A 23 8.99 -16.07 -25.86
N ALA A 24 10.18 -16.12 -25.27
CA ALA A 24 10.38 -16.23 -23.81
C ALA A 24 11.16 -15.06 -23.20
N ALA A 25 11.56 -14.06 -23.99
CA ALA A 25 12.35 -12.92 -23.49
C ALA A 25 11.58 -11.59 -23.37
N ALA A 26 10.29 -11.53 -23.75
CA ALA A 26 9.51 -10.29 -23.68
C ALA A 26 8.67 -10.14 -22.39
N ALA A 27 8.91 -11.00 -21.38
CA ALA A 27 8.39 -10.81 -20.03
C ALA A 27 9.41 -10.15 -19.10
N TRP A 28 10.38 -9.41 -19.68
CA TRP A 28 11.22 -8.48 -18.92
C TRP A 28 10.33 -7.30 -18.50
N ASP A 29 9.68 -7.51 -17.37
CA ASP A 29 9.13 -6.51 -16.44
C ASP A 29 8.90 -5.11 -17.04
N LEU A 30 7.83 -4.97 -17.84
CA LEU A 30 7.32 -3.69 -18.32
C LEU A 30 7.15 -2.67 -17.16
N THR A 31 6.90 -3.16 -15.95
CA THR A 31 6.85 -2.37 -14.70
C THR A 31 8.20 -1.76 -14.33
N SER A 32 9.31 -2.48 -14.52
CA SER A 32 10.67 -1.99 -14.29
C SER A 32 11.08 -0.91 -15.29
N LEU A 33 10.71 -1.07 -16.57
CA LEU A 33 10.91 -0.04 -17.59
C LEU A 33 10.03 1.20 -17.33
N HIS A 34 8.84 1.02 -16.76
CA HIS A 34 7.99 2.13 -16.32
C HIS A 34 8.61 2.92 -15.15
N CYS A 35 9.41 2.27 -14.29
CA CYS A 35 10.20 2.97 -13.27
C CYS A 35 11.39 3.73 -13.86
N HIS A 36 11.99 3.23 -14.95
CA HIS A 36 13.18 3.86 -15.55
C HIS A 36 12.83 5.08 -16.41
N PHE A 37 11.61 5.15 -16.95
CA PHE A 37 11.15 6.26 -17.81
C PHE A 37 10.01 7.10 -17.19
N GLY A 38 9.49 6.73 -16.01
CA GLY A 38 8.37 7.42 -15.35
C GLY A 38 8.67 7.83 -13.91
N ALA A 39 8.10 8.96 -13.47
CA ALA A 39 8.27 9.56 -12.15
C ALA A 39 7.65 8.77 -10.97
N PHE A 40 7.33 7.48 -11.16
CA PHE A 40 6.43 6.74 -10.27
C PHE A 40 7.12 5.87 -9.20
N CYS A 41 8.41 5.56 -9.34
CA CYS A 41 9.12 4.70 -8.40
C CYS A 41 10.00 5.51 -7.42
N GLU A 42 9.40 6.55 -6.85
CA GLU A 42 9.97 7.28 -5.72
C GLU A 42 9.75 6.42 -4.47
N CYS A 43 10.79 5.88 -3.85
CA CYS A 43 10.63 5.41 -2.48
C CYS A 43 10.37 3.92 -2.29
N ASP A 44 10.60 3.05 -3.29
CA ASP A 44 9.98 1.70 -3.38
C ASP A 44 8.43 1.68 -3.46
N PHE A 45 7.83 2.86 -3.65
CA PHE A 45 6.39 3.10 -3.77
C PHE A 45 5.85 2.47 -5.06
N GLN A 46 5.00 1.46 -4.90
CA GLN A 46 4.40 0.70 -6.00
C GLN A 46 2.95 0.36 -5.65
N PRO A 47 2.00 1.28 -5.89
CA PRO A 47 0.62 1.14 -5.47
C PRO A 47 -0.13 0.09 -6.28
N ASP A 48 -0.70 -0.90 -5.61
CA ASP A 48 -1.62 -1.90 -6.18
C ASP A 48 -2.99 -1.76 -5.51
N PHE A 49 -3.83 -0.90 -6.10
CA PHE A 49 -5.16 -0.63 -5.56
C PHE A 49 -6.17 -1.75 -5.83
N GLN A 50 -6.00 -2.52 -6.91
CA GLN A 50 -6.91 -3.61 -7.22
C GLN A 50 -6.71 -4.76 -6.23
N GLY A 51 -5.45 -5.09 -5.92
CA GLY A 51 -5.10 -6.02 -4.85
C GLY A 51 -5.59 -5.54 -3.49
N LEU A 52 -5.44 -4.24 -3.17
CA LEU A 52 -5.96 -3.66 -1.93
C LEU A 52 -7.48 -3.80 -1.81
N GLU A 53 -8.22 -3.46 -2.88
CA GLU A 53 -9.69 -3.59 -2.93
C GLU A 53 -10.12 -5.04 -2.71
N CYS A 54 -9.47 -5.98 -3.39
CA CYS A 54 -9.71 -7.41 -3.25
C CYS A 54 -9.47 -7.91 -1.82
N ASP A 55 -8.32 -7.60 -1.22
CA ASP A 55 -7.98 -8.06 0.11
C ASP A 55 -8.90 -7.45 1.18
N LEU A 56 -9.26 -6.18 1.03
CA LEU A 56 -10.25 -5.53 1.89
C LEU A 56 -11.64 -6.15 1.74
N ALA A 57 -12.08 -6.46 0.51
CA ALA A 57 -13.37 -7.09 0.25
C ALA A 57 -13.47 -8.45 0.95
N GLN A 58 -12.42 -9.27 0.82
CA GLN A 58 -12.39 -10.64 1.32
C GLN A 58 -12.17 -10.76 2.84
N HIS A 59 -11.33 -9.93 3.45
CA HIS A 59 -10.85 -10.17 4.82
C HIS A 59 -11.36 -9.17 5.86
N LEU A 60 -11.90 -8.02 5.46
CA LEU A 60 -12.41 -7.02 6.41
C LEU A 60 -13.93 -7.12 6.54
N ALA A 61 -14.45 -7.83 7.53
CA ALA A 61 -15.89 -7.98 7.71
C ALA A 61 -16.58 -6.69 8.22
N GLY A 62 -17.81 -6.43 7.80
CA GLY A 62 -18.69 -5.37 8.34
C GLY A 62 -18.30 -3.91 8.04
N GLN A 63 -17.09 -3.64 7.55
CA GLN A 63 -16.56 -2.28 7.38
C GLN A 63 -16.71 -1.72 5.94
N HIS A 64 -17.87 -1.91 5.31
CA HIS A 64 -18.09 -1.51 3.90
C HIS A 64 -17.77 -0.04 3.63
N LEU A 65 -18.14 0.87 4.54
CA LEU A 65 -17.82 2.31 4.43
C LEU A 65 -16.31 2.57 4.47
N ALA A 66 -15.58 1.94 5.41
CA ALA A 66 -14.14 2.12 5.52
C ALA A 66 -13.41 1.60 4.27
N LYS A 67 -13.83 0.44 3.72
CA LYS A 67 -13.26 -0.09 2.48
C LYS A 67 -13.37 0.92 1.34
N ALA A 68 -14.59 1.43 1.11
CA ALA A 68 -14.87 2.35 0.02
C ALA A 68 -14.12 3.67 0.17
N LEU A 69 -14.14 4.27 1.37
CA LEU A 69 -13.52 5.57 1.61
C LEU A 69 -11.99 5.52 1.55
N VAL A 70 -11.36 4.52 2.15
CA VAL A 70 -9.89 4.38 2.18
C VAL A 70 -9.35 4.23 0.76
N VAL A 71 -9.95 3.32 -0.02
CA VAL A 71 -9.52 3.08 -1.40
C VAL A 71 -9.76 4.31 -2.28
N LYS A 72 -10.94 4.93 -2.18
CA LYS A 72 -11.27 6.14 -2.96
C LYS A 72 -10.30 7.27 -2.67
N ALA A 73 -10.00 7.52 -1.39
CA ALA A 73 -9.08 8.58 -0.97
C ALA A 73 -7.65 8.32 -1.47
N LEU A 74 -7.16 7.07 -1.35
CA LEU A 74 -5.84 6.68 -1.83
C LEU A 74 -5.70 6.80 -3.35
N LYS A 75 -6.68 6.29 -4.11
CA LYS A 75 -6.69 6.40 -5.58
C LYS A 75 -6.67 7.85 -6.04
N ALA A 76 -7.51 8.69 -5.43
CA ALA A 76 -7.57 10.12 -5.75
C ALA A 76 -6.26 10.83 -5.44
N PHE A 77 -5.67 10.57 -4.26
CA PHE A 77 -4.42 11.21 -3.83
C PHE A 77 -3.22 10.78 -4.68
N VAL A 78 -3.09 9.50 -5.01
CA VAL A 78 -1.94 8.99 -5.76
C VAL A 78 -2.00 9.38 -7.24
N ARG A 79 -3.20 9.56 -7.80
CA ARG A 79 -3.40 10.02 -9.18
C ARG A 79 -3.00 11.49 -9.37
N ASP A 80 -3.08 12.31 -8.33
CA ASP A 80 -2.62 13.69 -8.37
C ASP A 80 -1.09 13.74 -8.25
N PRO A 81 -0.35 14.16 -9.30
CA PRO A 81 1.11 14.25 -9.24
C PRO A 81 1.60 15.42 -8.36
N ALA A 82 0.74 16.40 -8.08
CA ALA A 82 1.08 17.63 -7.37
C ALA A 82 0.04 17.98 -6.29
N PRO A 83 -0.15 17.11 -5.28
CA PRO A 83 -1.13 17.36 -4.23
C PRO A 83 -0.85 18.66 -3.47
N THR A 84 -1.91 19.38 -3.13
CA THR A 84 -1.87 20.66 -2.41
C THR A 84 -1.66 20.51 -0.90
N LYS A 85 -1.83 19.29 -0.37
CA LYS A 85 -1.58 18.89 1.03
C LYS A 85 -1.42 17.36 1.11
N PRO A 86 -0.77 16.81 2.14
CA PRO A 86 -0.67 15.37 2.32
C PRO A 86 -2.04 14.72 2.56
N LEU A 87 -2.11 13.42 2.29
CA LEU A 87 -3.28 12.63 2.65
C LEU A 87 -3.26 12.34 4.13
N VAL A 88 -4.35 12.69 4.82
CA VAL A 88 -4.53 12.40 6.24
C VAL A 88 -5.77 11.54 6.41
N LEU A 89 -5.58 10.32 6.90
CA LEU A 89 -6.64 9.40 7.27
C LEU A 89 -6.70 9.26 8.80
N SER A 90 -7.90 9.30 9.35
CA SER A 90 -8.11 9.12 10.78
C SER A 90 -9.07 7.96 11.01
N LEU A 91 -8.53 6.84 11.48
CA LEU A 91 -9.26 5.60 11.72
C LEU A 91 -9.71 5.58 13.19
N HIS A 92 -11.02 5.59 13.39
CA HIS A 92 -11.65 5.64 14.71
C HIS A 92 -12.62 4.46 14.89
N GLY A 93 -12.69 3.92 16.10
CA GLY A 93 -13.65 2.89 16.44
C GLY A 93 -13.17 1.98 17.57
N TRP A 94 -13.96 0.95 17.86
CA TRP A 94 -13.67 0.01 18.94
C TRP A 94 -12.42 -0.83 18.72
N THR A 95 -11.84 -1.38 19.78
CA THR A 95 -10.74 -2.35 19.68
C THR A 95 -11.21 -3.60 18.90
N GLY A 96 -10.30 -4.21 18.13
CA GLY A 96 -10.63 -5.42 17.36
C GLY A 96 -11.43 -5.22 16.06
N THR A 97 -11.82 -3.99 15.68
CA THR A 97 -12.60 -3.75 14.45
C THR A 97 -11.78 -3.68 13.15
N GLY A 98 -10.48 -3.94 13.21
CA GLY A 98 -9.62 -4.03 12.03
C GLY A 98 -8.90 -2.74 11.60
N LYS A 99 -8.80 -1.70 12.44
CA LYS A 99 -8.07 -0.45 12.09
C LYS A 99 -6.58 -0.69 11.76
N SER A 100 -5.88 -1.40 12.64
CA SER A 100 -4.47 -1.79 12.42
C SER A 100 -4.34 -2.76 11.24
N TYR A 101 -5.36 -3.59 11.00
CA TYR A 101 -5.39 -4.46 9.83
C TYR A 101 -5.50 -3.66 8.51
N VAL A 102 -6.41 -2.68 8.44
CA VAL A 102 -6.55 -1.79 7.28
C VAL A 102 -5.25 -1.03 7.00
N SER A 103 -4.64 -0.42 8.02
CA SER A 103 -3.36 0.30 7.83
C SER A 103 -2.22 -0.63 7.39
N SER A 104 -2.17 -1.87 7.91
CA SER A 104 -1.20 -2.87 7.44
C SER A 104 -1.40 -3.27 5.99
N LEU A 105 -2.65 -3.39 5.53
CA LEU A 105 -2.96 -3.64 4.12
C LEU A 105 -2.59 -2.44 3.26
N VAL A 106 -2.88 -1.22 3.70
CA VAL A 106 -2.47 0.00 2.99
C VAL A 106 -0.95 0.04 2.82
N ALA A 107 -0.17 -0.15 3.89
CA ALA A 107 1.28 -0.22 3.80
C ALA A 107 1.74 -1.34 2.84
N ARG A 108 1.17 -2.54 3.00
CA ARG A 108 1.47 -3.69 2.15
C ARG A 108 1.18 -3.39 0.69
N TYR A 109 0.12 -2.68 0.32
CA TYR A 109 -0.27 -2.44 -1.08
C TYR A 109 0.29 -1.14 -1.67
N LEU A 110 0.88 -0.27 -0.87
CA LEU A 110 1.57 0.93 -1.35
C LEU A 110 3.08 0.74 -1.53
N PHE A 111 3.71 -0.12 -0.71
CA PHE A 111 5.17 -0.30 -0.70
C PHE A 111 5.54 -1.76 -0.88
N ARG A 112 6.62 -2.04 -1.60
CA ARG A 112 7.09 -3.42 -1.84
C ARG A 112 7.47 -4.13 -0.53
N GLY A 113 8.09 -3.41 0.41
CA GLY A 113 8.44 -3.93 1.74
C GLY A 113 7.27 -4.00 2.73
N GLY A 114 6.10 -3.47 2.38
CA GLY A 114 4.97 -3.31 3.29
C GLY A 114 5.38 -2.57 4.57
N LEU A 115 4.98 -3.08 5.74
CA LEU A 115 5.36 -2.51 7.03
C LEU A 115 6.88 -2.54 7.33
N ARG A 116 7.65 -3.30 6.55
CA ARG A 116 9.12 -3.38 6.68
C ARG A 116 9.85 -2.47 5.69
N SER A 117 9.13 -1.73 4.84
CA SER A 117 9.76 -0.73 3.97
C SER A 117 10.39 0.36 4.84
N PRO A 118 11.60 0.84 4.51
CA PRO A 118 12.23 1.94 5.22
C PRO A 118 11.45 3.26 5.12
N HIS A 119 10.43 3.33 4.25
CA HIS A 119 9.58 4.50 4.03
C HIS A 119 8.19 4.36 4.67
N VAL A 120 7.96 3.27 5.42
CA VAL A 120 6.77 3.07 6.25
C VAL A 120 7.18 3.15 7.71
N HIS A 121 6.64 4.15 8.40
CA HIS A 121 7.07 4.52 9.73
C HIS A 121 5.94 4.32 10.73
N HIS A 122 6.09 3.33 11.61
CA HIS A 122 5.12 3.05 12.65
C HIS A 122 5.52 3.69 13.98
N PHE A 123 4.65 4.55 14.49
CA PHE A 123 4.85 5.33 15.70
C PHE A 123 3.75 5.02 16.73
N SER A 124 4.14 4.69 17.96
CA SER A 124 3.24 4.51 19.10
C SER A 124 3.70 5.38 20.27
N PRO A 125 2.88 6.33 20.79
CA PRO A 125 3.23 7.17 21.92
C PRO A 125 3.59 6.38 23.18
N VAL A 126 2.97 5.23 23.39
CA VAL A 126 3.21 4.41 24.59
C VAL A 126 4.62 3.86 24.63
N ILE A 127 5.14 3.46 23.47
CA ILE A 127 6.49 2.89 23.36
C ILE A 127 7.53 4.01 23.27
N HIS A 128 7.25 5.05 22.48
CA HIS A 128 8.25 6.06 22.16
C HIS A 128 8.30 7.20 23.19
N PHE A 129 7.21 7.48 23.90
CA PHE A 129 7.09 8.58 24.86
C PHE A 129 6.58 8.13 26.24
N PRO A 130 7.30 7.22 26.92
CA PRO A 130 6.81 6.61 28.18
C PRO A 130 6.79 7.59 29.37
N HIS A 131 7.62 8.64 29.35
CA HIS A 131 7.79 9.55 30.50
C HIS A 131 7.22 10.95 30.25
N PRO A 132 6.18 11.40 30.99
CA PRO A 132 5.56 12.70 30.76
C PRO A 132 6.46 13.90 31.08
N GLY A 133 7.52 13.73 31.88
CA GLY A 133 8.48 14.80 32.20
C GLY A 133 9.39 15.22 31.05
N HIS A 134 9.37 14.53 29.91
CA HIS A 134 10.27 14.79 28.77
C HIS A 134 9.55 15.27 27.51
N VAL A 135 8.32 15.77 27.64
CA VAL A 135 7.49 16.22 26.52
C VAL A 135 8.21 17.22 25.59
N GLU A 136 8.97 18.18 26.12
CA GLU A 136 9.70 19.13 25.29
C GLU A 136 10.82 18.50 24.45
N ARG A 137 11.48 17.47 24.97
CA ARG A 137 12.44 16.67 24.19
C ARG A 137 11.71 15.86 23.12
N TYR A 138 10.62 15.19 23.48
CA TYR A 138 9.82 14.39 22.55
C TYR A 138 9.24 15.21 21.39
N LYS A 139 8.85 16.47 21.64
CA LYS A 139 8.43 17.41 20.60
C LYS A 139 9.55 17.63 19.57
N LYS A 140 10.79 17.85 20.03
CA LYS A 140 11.95 18.05 19.15
C LYS A 140 12.29 16.78 18.37
N ASP A 141 12.31 15.64 19.07
CA ASP A 141 12.61 14.34 18.47
C ASP A 141 11.58 13.97 17.40
N LEU A 142 10.27 14.15 17.68
CA LEU A 142 9.19 13.92 16.72
C LEU A 142 9.31 14.81 15.49
N LYS A 143 9.58 16.11 15.69
CA LYS A 143 9.77 17.06 14.58
C LYS A 143 10.92 16.63 13.69
N SER A 144 12.08 16.33 14.29
CA SER A 144 13.28 15.93 13.57
C SER A 144 13.07 14.62 12.83
N TRP A 145 12.39 13.66 13.45
CA TRP A 145 12.11 12.36 12.86
C TRP A 145 11.16 12.45 11.65
N VAL A 146 10.05 13.19 11.75
CA VAL A 146 9.13 13.39 10.61
C VAL A 146 9.85 14.13 9.49
N GLN A 147 10.54 15.23 9.81
CA GLN A 147 11.25 16.04 8.84
C GLN A 147 12.36 15.24 8.12
N GLY A 148 13.16 14.46 8.86
CA GLY A 148 14.23 13.64 8.29
C GLY A 148 13.72 12.58 7.34
N ASN A 149 12.65 11.86 7.70
CA ASN A 149 12.05 10.84 6.83
C ASN A 149 11.40 11.45 5.59
N LEU A 150 10.74 12.62 5.72
CA LEU A 150 10.19 13.33 4.57
C LEU A 150 11.27 13.90 3.63
N THR A 151 12.43 14.26 4.18
CA THR A 151 13.61 14.67 3.39
C THR A 151 14.23 13.47 2.67
N ALA A 152 14.22 12.28 3.29
CA ALA A 152 14.70 11.06 2.66
C ALA A 152 13.75 10.54 1.57
N CYS A 153 12.44 10.63 1.81
CA CYS A 153 11.42 10.21 0.87
C CYS A 153 10.13 11.01 1.02
N SER A 154 9.70 11.70 -0.04
CA SER A 154 8.52 12.55 0.01
C SER A 154 7.21 11.75 0.07
N ARG A 155 7.21 10.49 -0.39
CA ARG A 155 6.05 9.57 -0.34
C ARG A 155 6.02 8.69 0.92
N SER A 156 6.72 9.07 1.98
CA SER A 156 6.73 8.32 3.23
C SER A 156 5.31 8.16 3.82
N LEU A 157 5.05 6.98 4.39
CA LEU A 157 3.81 6.65 5.09
C LEU A 157 4.05 6.64 6.60
N PHE A 158 3.35 7.51 7.32
CA PHE A 158 3.40 7.58 8.78
C PHE A 158 2.15 6.95 9.39
N LEU A 159 2.33 5.88 10.16
CA LEU A 159 1.30 5.21 10.92
C LEU A 159 1.43 5.61 12.38
N PHE A 160 0.48 6.38 12.88
CA PHE A 160 0.42 6.85 14.25
C PHE A 160 -0.64 6.05 15.01
N ASP A 161 -0.23 5.03 15.75
CA ASP A 161 -1.13 4.21 16.57
C ASP A 161 -1.33 4.82 17.97
N GLU A 162 -2.42 4.43 18.64
CA GLU A 162 -2.76 4.85 19.99
C GLU A 162 -2.75 6.38 20.17
N MET A 163 -3.31 7.10 19.20
CA MET A 163 -3.38 8.58 19.22
C MET A 163 -4.26 9.13 20.34
N ASP A 164 -5.08 8.30 20.98
CA ASP A 164 -5.75 8.61 22.24
C ASP A 164 -4.77 8.81 23.42
N LYS A 165 -3.56 8.24 23.36
CA LYS A 165 -2.54 8.33 24.40
C LYS A 165 -1.44 9.35 24.08
N LEU A 166 -1.58 10.10 23.00
CA LEU A 166 -0.61 11.12 22.61
C LEU A 166 -0.66 12.29 23.61
N ALA A 167 0.48 12.63 24.22
CA ALA A 167 0.55 13.73 25.18
C ALA A 167 0.15 15.08 24.54
N PRO A 168 -0.53 15.97 25.29
CA PRO A 168 -0.85 17.31 24.81
C PRO A 168 0.38 18.05 24.26
N GLY A 169 0.21 18.75 23.15
CA GLY A 169 1.29 19.49 22.48
C GLY A 169 2.14 18.67 21.49
N LEU A 170 2.10 17.34 21.50
CA LEU A 170 2.80 16.55 20.46
C LEU A 170 2.08 16.63 19.11
N MET A 171 0.74 16.68 19.12
CA MET A 171 -0.03 16.88 17.88
C MET A 171 0.26 18.24 17.23
N GLU A 172 0.59 19.27 18.03
CA GLU A 172 0.97 20.59 17.53
C GLU A 172 2.25 20.57 16.71
N VAL A 173 3.18 19.67 17.04
CA VAL A 173 4.40 19.45 16.26
C VAL A 173 4.08 18.89 14.88
N LEU A 174 3.03 18.08 14.75
CA LEU A 174 2.64 17.47 13.49
C LEU A 174 1.88 18.43 12.58
N ARG A 175 1.13 19.40 13.13
CA ARG A 175 0.25 20.30 12.34
C ARG A 175 0.95 20.94 11.13
N PRO A 176 2.18 21.48 11.21
CA PRO A 176 2.87 22.07 10.07
C PRO A 176 3.11 21.08 8.92
N PHE A 177 3.28 19.80 9.21
CA PHE A 177 3.48 18.75 8.21
C PHE A 177 2.17 18.26 7.58
N LEU A 178 1.02 18.54 8.19
CA LEU A 178 -0.31 18.14 7.69
C LEU A 178 -0.98 19.24 6.83
N GLY A 179 -0.40 20.44 6.80
CA GLY A 179 -0.91 21.59 6.06
C GLY A 179 -0.50 21.62 4.59
N SER A 180 -0.74 22.74 3.92
CA SER A 180 -0.30 23.01 2.54
C SER A 180 1.18 23.37 2.43
N SER A 181 1.97 23.10 3.48
CA SER A 181 3.36 23.48 3.56
C SER A 181 4.15 22.90 2.37
N TRP A 182 4.97 23.76 1.78
CA TRP A 182 5.74 23.48 0.58
C TRP A 182 7.13 22.95 0.90
N VAL A 183 7.77 22.49 -0.17
CA VAL A 183 9.12 21.95 -0.27
C VAL A 183 10.07 22.51 0.79
N VAL A 184 10.48 21.66 1.73
CA VAL A 184 11.61 21.93 2.60
C VAL A 184 12.74 21.02 2.11
N PHE A 185 13.95 21.57 1.94
CA PHE A 185 15.13 20.85 1.44
C PHE A 185 14.95 20.14 0.07
N GLY A 186 14.15 20.70 -0.83
CA GLY A 186 13.99 20.15 -2.19
C GLY A 186 13.00 18.99 -2.31
N THR A 187 12.47 18.47 -1.21
CA THR A 187 11.46 17.38 -1.18
C THR A 187 10.03 17.88 -0.97
N ASN A 188 9.07 17.38 -1.75
CA ASN A 188 7.66 17.77 -1.66
C ASN A 188 6.90 16.99 -0.58
N TYR A 189 6.87 17.52 0.65
CA TYR A 189 6.20 16.89 1.79
C TYR A 189 4.70 16.62 1.58
N ARG A 190 4.06 17.28 0.61
CA ARG A 190 2.64 17.11 0.30
C ARG A 190 2.30 15.76 -0.31
N LYS A 191 3.31 14.98 -0.72
CA LYS A 191 3.11 13.60 -1.23
C LYS A 191 3.03 12.55 -0.12
N ALA A 192 3.24 12.92 1.14
CA ALA A 192 3.23 12.01 2.26
C ALA A 192 1.80 11.55 2.62
N ILE A 193 1.72 10.41 3.30
CA ILE A 193 0.47 9.84 3.81
C ILE A 193 0.58 9.68 5.32
N PHE A 194 -0.41 10.21 6.04
CA PHE A 194 -0.53 10.09 7.49
C PHE A 194 -1.78 9.28 7.81
N ILE A 195 -1.63 8.23 8.62
CA ILE A 195 -2.74 7.43 9.15
C ILE A 195 -2.71 7.49 10.66
N PHE A 196 -3.72 8.10 11.25
CA PHE A 196 -3.93 8.15 12.70
C PHE A 196 -4.90 7.04 13.11
N ILE A 197 -4.55 6.25 14.12
CA ILE A 197 -5.39 5.20 14.69
C ILE A 197 -5.73 5.60 16.12
N ARG A 198 -7.03 5.63 16.44
CA ARG A 198 -7.53 5.92 17.80
C ARG A 198 -8.55 4.88 18.22
N TRP A 199 -8.44 4.46 19.47
CA TRP A 199 -9.40 3.54 20.09
C TRP A 199 -10.51 4.32 20.77
N LEU A 200 -11.76 3.99 20.46
CA LEU A 200 -12.88 4.44 21.28
C LEU A 200 -12.89 3.54 22.52
N LEU A 201 -12.36 4.04 23.63
CA LEU A 201 -12.43 3.35 24.92
C LEU A 201 -13.90 3.34 25.38
N ALA A 202 -14.38 2.16 25.76
CA ALA A 202 -15.63 2.05 26.49
C ALA A 202 -15.50 2.85 27.79
N LEU A 203 -16.26 3.93 27.96
CA LEU A 203 -16.69 4.27 29.31
C LEU A 203 -17.53 3.07 29.78
N ARG A 204 -16.96 2.29 30.69
CA ARG A 204 -17.58 1.11 31.27
C ARG A 204 -18.73 1.57 32.15
N HIS A 205 -19.88 1.85 31.56
CA HIS A 205 -21.13 1.95 32.31
C HIS A 205 -21.60 0.52 32.62
N PRO A 206 -21.78 0.15 33.90
CA PRO A 206 -22.32 -1.15 34.25
C PRO A 206 -23.81 -1.18 33.89
N GLY A 207 -24.16 -2.02 32.91
CA GLY A 207 -25.52 -2.45 32.68
C GLY A 207 -26.22 -1.84 31.48
N ARG A 208 -26.16 -2.54 30.33
CA ARG A 208 -27.38 -2.81 29.55
C ARG A 208 -27.21 -3.96 28.57
N ALA A 209 -28.30 -4.73 28.45
CA ALA A 209 -28.43 -6.00 27.77
C ALA A 209 -28.16 -5.96 26.25
N SER A 210 -27.75 -7.12 25.74
CA SER A 210 -27.52 -7.43 24.33
C SER A 210 -28.83 -7.42 23.51
N PRO A 211 -28.88 -6.79 22.33
CA PRO A 211 -29.85 -7.12 21.31
C PRO A 211 -29.31 -8.19 20.35
N ARG A 212 -30.26 -8.98 19.82
CA ARG A 212 -30.10 -10.15 18.95
C ARG A 212 -29.48 -9.84 17.59
N ARG A 213 -28.84 -10.87 17.01
CA ARG A 213 -28.36 -10.96 15.62
C ARG A 213 -29.48 -10.70 14.60
N PRO A 214 -29.20 -9.97 13.50
CA PRO A 214 -29.89 -10.15 12.23
C PRO A 214 -29.08 -11.05 11.28
N GLY A 215 -29.81 -11.69 10.37
CA GLY A 215 -29.40 -12.82 9.53
C GLY A 215 -28.30 -12.56 8.51
N ALA A 216 -27.87 -13.67 7.90
CA ALA A 216 -26.86 -13.72 6.85
C ALA A 216 -27.31 -12.94 5.60
N PHE A 217 -26.43 -12.07 5.10
CA PHE A 217 -26.55 -11.48 3.77
C PHE A 217 -25.86 -12.40 2.73
N PRO A 218 -26.38 -12.44 1.49
CA PRO A 218 -25.85 -13.29 0.44
C PRO A 218 -24.44 -12.83 0.01
N PRO A 219 -23.59 -13.75 -0.49
CA PRO A 219 -22.28 -13.39 -1.01
C PRO A 219 -22.44 -12.54 -2.27
N THR A 220 -21.85 -11.35 -2.26
CA THR A 220 -21.66 -10.55 -3.46
C THR A 220 -20.56 -11.22 -4.30
N ALA A 221 -20.88 -11.47 -5.57
CA ALA A 221 -20.00 -12.12 -6.52
C ALA A 221 -18.66 -11.37 -6.66
N ALA A 222 -17.58 -12.02 -6.24
CA ALA A 222 -16.21 -11.56 -6.49
C ALA A 222 -15.68 -12.26 -7.75
N ALA A 223 -15.40 -11.47 -8.80
CA ALA A 223 -14.49 -11.91 -9.86
C ALA A 223 -13.10 -12.20 -9.25
N PRO A 224 -12.27 -13.07 -9.85
CA PRO A 224 -11.32 -13.86 -9.08
C PRO A 224 -10.09 -13.05 -8.67
N CYS A 225 -10.17 -12.44 -7.48
CA CYS A 225 -9.05 -11.86 -6.74
C CYS A 225 -7.87 -12.86 -6.58
N ALA A 226 -8.10 -14.16 -6.77
CA ALA A 226 -7.07 -15.19 -6.80
C ALA A 226 -5.99 -14.94 -7.87
N ALA A 227 -6.36 -14.46 -9.06
CA ALA A 227 -5.42 -14.24 -10.16
C ALA A 227 -4.47 -13.05 -9.92
N LEU A 228 -4.93 -12.03 -9.18
CA LEU A 228 -4.12 -10.85 -8.84
C LEU A 228 -3.05 -11.13 -7.78
N ARG A 229 -3.33 -12.05 -6.83
CA ARG A 229 -2.37 -12.41 -5.78
C ARG A 229 -1.13 -13.12 -6.33
N ALA A 230 -1.29 -13.96 -7.35
CA ALA A 230 -0.20 -14.71 -7.97
C ALA A 230 0.84 -13.79 -8.65
N GLN A 231 0.41 -12.63 -9.17
CA GLN A 231 1.29 -11.67 -9.84
C GLN A 231 2.25 -10.95 -8.89
N ARG A 232 1.95 -10.95 -7.59
CA ARG A 232 2.75 -10.24 -6.57
C ARG A 232 3.76 -11.13 -5.85
N ALA A 233 3.56 -12.44 -5.86
CA ALA A 233 4.52 -13.40 -5.37
C ALA A 233 5.57 -13.66 -6.47
N GLY A 234 6.52 -12.73 -6.64
CA GLY A 234 7.72 -13.00 -7.43
C GLY A 234 8.52 -14.18 -6.84
N PRO A 235 9.34 -14.88 -7.64
CA PRO A 235 9.98 -16.11 -7.22
C PRO A 235 10.90 -15.84 -6.03
N ALA A 236 10.70 -16.60 -4.94
CA ALA A 236 11.66 -16.66 -3.86
C ALA A 236 12.98 -17.17 -4.44
N GLY A 237 14.00 -16.29 -4.46
CA GLY A 237 15.35 -16.69 -4.89
C GLY A 237 15.86 -17.85 -4.03
N PRO A 238 16.57 -18.83 -4.62
CA PRO A 238 17.05 -19.98 -3.87
C PRO A 238 18.01 -19.51 -2.78
N GLY A 239 17.68 -19.86 -1.54
CA GLY A 239 18.53 -19.60 -0.38
C GLY A 239 19.90 -20.22 -0.59
N ALA A 240 20.94 -19.39 -0.47
CA ALA A 240 22.31 -19.83 -0.41
C ALA A 240 22.49 -20.73 0.82
N LYS A 241 22.61 -22.04 0.59
CA LYS A 241 23.19 -22.95 1.57
C LYS A 241 24.69 -22.66 1.62
N GLY A 242 25.14 -22.09 2.72
CA GLY A 242 26.56 -21.96 3.05
C GLY A 242 27.21 -23.33 3.14
N ARG A 243 28.36 -23.47 2.48
CA ARG A 243 29.42 -24.41 2.85
C ARG A 243 30.32 -23.74 3.86
#